data_AF-A0A4R3DVY5-F1
#
_entry.id   AF-A0A4R3DVY5-F1
#
_cell.length_a   1.000
_cell.length_b   1.000
_cell.length_c   1.000
_cell.angle_alpha   90.00
_cell.angle_beta   90.00
_cell.angle_gamma   90.00
#
_symmetry.space_group_name_H-M   'P 1'
#
loop_
_entity.id
_entity.type
_entity.pdbx_description
1 polymer ?
#
loop_
_entity_poly.entity_id
_entity_poly.type
_entity_poly.pdbx_seq_one_letter_code
_entity_poly.pdbx_strand_id
1 'polypeptide(L)'
;MLNSIKIYLLPAMMILTLGGCNSVTVDANYASTNQGIVNSGLSSLSTLYLWDTSTNSLVLLDDLAWPQNFTRPDGQGTEFKASRIKAAGISFTGGAPLAEDIVKIEAKISDSAELVVKDYRITRMRSPALNFIQLINASTPEQKAVMQLPEAAKPRSPLRYVIVNWAATGKEAELRFEQSASASGKFPIRLASGEAQVEFKNLSTQSFKNDNLEQGVPAIIQLKVFQVGIEQRSDGSFFTVNDQSDNWNEQLLRALRAR
;
A
#
# COMPACT_ATOMS: atom_id res chain seq x y z
N MET A 1 7.64 67.24 30.35
CA MET A 1 8.23 67.06 29.00
C MET A 1 9.54 66.30 29.18
N LEU A 2 9.67 65.16 28.46
CA LEU A 2 10.88 64.53 27.88
C LEU A 2 12.24 64.72 28.60
N ASN A 3 13.15 63.76 28.77
CA ASN A 3 13.42 62.52 28.07
C ASN A 3 14.64 61.82 28.71
N SER A 4 14.85 60.56 28.34
CA SER A 4 16.15 59.84 28.27
C SER A 4 16.45 58.80 29.36
N ILE A 5 15.83 57.65 29.15
CA ILE A 5 16.27 56.30 29.51
C ILE A 5 17.69 56.05 28.97
N LYS A 6 18.63 55.61 29.82
CA LYS A 6 19.85 54.93 29.37
C LYS A 6 19.75 53.44 29.65
N ILE A 7 19.66 52.72 28.54
CA ILE A 7 19.71 51.28 28.36
C ILE A 7 21.09 50.78 28.78
N TYR A 8 21.15 49.84 29.72
CA TYR A 8 22.22 48.86 29.77
C TYR A 8 21.62 47.48 29.49
N LEU A 9 21.70 47.11 28.21
CA LEU A 9 21.49 45.78 27.66
C LEU A 9 22.47 44.82 28.35
N LEU A 10 21.98 44.06 29.32
CA LEU A 10 22.60 42.80 29.71
C LEU A 10 22.02 41.73 28.77
N PRO A 11 22.85 41.06 27.94
CA PRO A 11 22.39 39.95 27.15
C PRO A 11 22.23 38.78 28.13
N ALA A 12 21.08 38.71 28.78
CA ALA A 12 20.61 37.47 29.36
C ALA A 12 20.36 36.54 28.18
N MET A 13 21.42 35.79 27.88
CA MET A 13 21.54 34.64 27.01
C MET A 13 20.38 33.70 27.32
N MET A 14 19.23 34.02 26.72
CA MET A 14 18.13 33.10 26.54
C MET A 14 18.69 32.07 25.58
N ILE A 15 19.30 31.04 26.16
CA ILE A 15 19.55 29.77 25.50
C ILE A 15 18.15 29.33 25.05
N LEU A 16 17.81 29.74 23.84
CA LEU A 16 16.87 29.05 22.99
C LEU A 16 17.41 27.63 22.92
N THR A 17 16.96 26.79 23.84
CA THR A 17 16.95 25.34 23.64
C THR A 17 16.01 25.11 22.47
N LEU A 18 16.51 25.36 21.26
CA LEU A 18 16.07 24.70 20.04
C LEU A 18 16.48 23.23 20.20
N GLY A 19 15.88 22.55 21.16
CA GLY A 19 15.76 21.10 21.10
C GLY A 19 14.89 20.86 19.88
N GLY A 20 15.53 20.59 18.74
CA GLY A 20 14.83 20.23 17.52
C GLY A 20 13.92 19.07 17.86
N CYS A 21 12.61 19.31 17.82
CA CYS A 21 11.64 18.23 17.98
C CYS A 21 11.81 17.34 16.75
N ASN A 22 12.53 16.23 16.91
CA ASN A 22 12.67 15.23 15.86
C ASN A 22 11.30 14.58 15.68
N SER A 23 10.65 14.87 14.55
CA SER A 23 9.40 14.25 14.16
C SER A 23 9.66 13.19 13.10
N VAL A 24 9.09 12.03 13.33
CA VAL A 24 9.07 10.91 12.38
C VAL A 24 7.70 10.90 11.76
N THR A 25 7.63 10.92 10.44
CA THR A 25 6.37 10.91 9.71
C THR A 25 6.21 9.58 8.98
N VAL A 26 5.18 8.82 9.33
CA VAL A 26 4.88 7.49 8.81
C VAL A 26 3.73 7.57 7.81
N ASP A 27 3.93 7.02 6.62
CA ASP A 27 2.83 6.80 5.67
C ASP A 27 2.27 5.37 5.86
N ALA A 28 0.95 5.27 6.01
CA ALA A 28 0.26 4.00 6.15
C ALA A 28 -0.38 3.52 4.83
N ASN A 29 -0.29 4.33 3.77
CA ASN A 29 -0.71 3.92 2.43
C ASN A 29 0.11 2.71 1.99
N TYR A 30 -0.56 1.65 1.54
CA TYR A 30 0.09 0.40 1.12
C TYR A 30 0.87 -0.31 2.24
N ALA A 31 0.54 -0.05 3.51
CA ALA A 31 1.08 -0.83 4.62
C ALA A 31 0.70 -2.31 4.46
N SER A 32 1.57 -3.24 4.86
CA SER A 32 1.31 -4.68 4.70
C SER A 32 0.98 -5.33 6.04
N THR A 33 -0.04 -6.16 6.06
CA THR A 33 -0.47 -7.01 7.18
C THR A 33 -0.22 -8.47 6.83
N ASN A 34 -0.46 -9.39 7.78
CA ASN A 34 -0.48 -10.82 7.50
C ASN A 34 -1.60 -11.26 6.52
N GLN A 35 -2.63 -10.44 6.33
CA GLN A 35 -3.75 -10.73 5.43
C GLN A 35 -3.59 -10.10 4.05
N GLY A 36 -2.70 -9.13 3.89
CA GLY A 36 -2.52 -8.39 2.64
C GLY A 36 -2.19 -6.92 2.88
N ILE A 37 -2.34 -6.11 1.83
CA ILE A 37 -1.97 -4.70 1.80
C ILE A 37 -3.17 -3.85 2.19
N VAL A 38 -2.97 -2.90 3.10
CA VAL A 38 -3.91 -1.84 3.45
C VAL A 38 -3.97 -0.85 2.29
N ASN A 39 -5.16 -0.61 1.77
CA ASN A 39 -5.26 0.15 0.52
C ASN A 39 -6.55 0.97 0.44
N SER A 40 -6.45 2.30 0.40
CA SER A 40 -7.59 3.20 0.20
C SER A 40 -7.73 3.75 -1.23
N GLY A 41 -7.02 3.18 -2.23
CA GLY A 41 -6.95 3.76 -3.59
C GLY A 41 -6.82 2.80 -4.78
N LEU A 42 -6.42 1.54 -4.60
CA LEU A 42 -6.52 0.50 -5.64
C LEU A 42 -7.96 -0.02 -5.64
N SER A 43 -8.65 0.20 -6.76
CA SER A 43 -10.07 0.53 -6.76
C SER A 43 -11.01 -0.68 -6.85
N SER A 44 -10.57 -1.85 -7.33
CA SER A 44 -11.47 -2.99 -7.46
C SER A 44 -10.79 -4.36 -7.49
N LEU A 45 -11.54 -5.40 -7.17
CA LEU A 45 -11.15 -6.77 -7.47
C LEU A 45 -11.01 -6.95 -8.97
N SER A 46 -10.02 -7.73 -9.38
CA SER A 46 -9.68 -7.94 -10.78
C SER A 46 -9.06 -6.73 -11.48
N THR A 47 -8.81 -5.60 -10.81
CA THR A 47 -8.03 -4.54 -11.45
C THR A 47 -6.67 -5.08 -11.92
N LEU A 48 -6.35 -4.87 -13.20
CA LEU A 48 -5.09 -5.29 -13.82
C LEU A 48 -4.15 -4.09 -13.90
N TYR A 49 -2.94 -4.26 -13.39
CA TYR A 49 -1.87 -3.29 -13.53
C TYR A 49 -0.73 -3.89 -14.35
N LEU A 50 -0.04 -3.04 -15.10
CA LEU A 50 1.25 -3.34 -15.69
C LEU A 50 2.33 -2.72 -14.83
N TRP A 51 3.21 -3.56 -14.30
CA TRP A 51 4.38 -3.16 -13.55
C TRP A 51 5.63 -3.32 -14.40
N ASP A 52 6.36 -2.24 -14.61
CA ASP A 52 7.70 -2.29 -15.15
C ASP A 52 8.71 -2.35 -13.99
N THR A 53 9.32 -3.52 -13.79
CA THR A 53 10.27 -3.73 -12.69
C THR A 53 11.58 -2.97 -12.88
N SER A 54 11.89 -2.48 -14.09
CA SER A 54 13.12 -1.75 -14.37
C SER A 54 13.04 -0.28 -13.92
N THR A 55 11.89 0.34 -14.14
CA THR A 55 11.59 1.72 -13.73
C THR A 55 10.80 1.79 -12.42
N ASN A 56 10.39 0.62 -11.90
CA ASN A 56 9.54 0.47 -10.73
C ASN A 56 8.18 1.19 -10.87
N SER A 57 7.71 1.34 -12.11
CA SER A 57 6.49 2.08 -12.44
C SER A 57 5.29 1.14 -12.58
N LEU A 58 4.19 1.49 -11.92
CA LEU A 58 2.94 0.74 -11.97
C LEU A 58 1.87 1.55 -12.70
N VAL A 59 1.33 0.99 -13.79
CA VAL A 59 0.30 1.64 -14.61
C VAL A 59 -0.99 0.83 -14.54
N LEU A 60 -2.11 1.51 -14.34
CA LEU A 60 -3.44 0.89 -14.43
C LEU A 60 -3.72 0.57 -15.90
N LEU A 61 -4.00 -0.70 -16.20
CA LEU A 61 -4.57 -1.10 -17.48
C LEU A 61 -6.10 -1.03 -17.31
N ASP A 62 -6.70 0.04 -17.80
CA ASP A 62 -8.11 0.40 -17.57
C ASP A 62 -9.11 -0.73 -17.91
N ASP A 63 -10.29 -0.68 -17.27
CA ASP A 63 -11.29 -1.73 -17.03
C ASP A 63 -11.41 -2.80 -18.15
N LEU A 64 -10.48 -3.75 -18.13
CA LEU A 64 -10.65 -5.01 -18.84
C LEU A 64 -11.85 -5.71 -18.20
N ALA A 65 -12.97 -5.79 -18.93
CA ALA A 65 -14.19 -6.39 -18.43
C ALA A 65 -13.95 -7.87 -18.10
N TRP A 66 -13.63 -8.17 -16.84
CA TRP A 66 -13.52 -9.54 -16.37
C TRP A 66 -14.91 -10.18 -16.42
N PRO A 67 -15.03 -11.41 -16.95
CA PRO A 67 -16.25 -12.18 -16.83
C PRO A 67 -16.80 -12.19 -15.40
N GLN A 68 -18.10 -11.91 -15.28
CA GLN A 68 -18.79 -11.62 -14.00
C GLN A 68 -18.76 -12.79 -13.00
N ASN A 69 -18.46 -14.01 -13.44
CA ASN A 69 -18.42 -15.23 -12.64
C ASN A 69 -17.03 -15.55 -12.06
N PHE A 70 -16.07 -14.64 -12.18
CA PHE A 70 -14.69 -14.88 -11.77
C PHE A 70 -14.40 -14.67 -10.30
N THR A 71 -15.33 -14.04 -9.58
CA THR A 71 -15.20 -13.84 -8.14
C THR A 71 -16.09 -14.80 -7.36
N ARG A 72 -15.74 -15.03 -6.10
CA ARG A 72 -16.62 -15.66 -5.11
C ARG A 72 -16.58 -14.92 -3.80
N PRO A 73 -17.70 -14.86 -3.06
CA PRO A 73 -17.64 -14.55 -1.65
C PRO A 73 -16.78 -15.61 -0.94
N ASP A 74 -15.85 -15.16 -0.11
CA ASP A 74 -14.99 -16.00 0.73
C ASP A 74 -15.39 -15.87 2.22
N GLY A 75 -16.18 -14.85 2.58
CA GLY A 75 -16.69 -14.63 3.94
C GLY A 75 -17.38 -13.27 4.11
N GLN A 76 -18.10 -13.10 5.21
CA GLN A 76 -18.68 -11.82 5.63
C GLN A 76 -18.89 -11.79 7.14
N GLY A 77 -18.93 -10.61 7.75
CA GLY A 77 -19.19 -10.45 9.18
C GLY A 77 -19.22 -9.01 9.64
N THR A 78 -19.40 -8.79 10.94
CA THR A 78 -19.52 -7.46 11.53
C THR A 78 -18.17 -6.80 11.80
N GLU A 79 -17.13 -7.58 12.05
CA GLU A 79 -15.79 -7.07 12.34
C GLU A 79 -14.71 -8.04 11.80
N PHE A 80 -13.74 -7.50 11.08
CA PHE A 80 -12.55 -8.18 10.61
C PHE A 80 -11.31 -7.43 11.10
N LYS A 81 -10.39 -8.14 11.74
CA LYS A 81 -9.18 -7.58 12.34
C LYS A 81 -7.94 -8.12 11.64
N ALA A 82 -7.03 -7.22 11.28
CA ALA A 82 -5.69 -7.56 10.82
C ALA A 82 -4.65 -6.89 11.71
N SER A 83 -3.69 -7.69 12.18
CA SER A 83 -2.62 -7.25 13.09
C SER A 83 -1.26 -7.30 12.39
N ARG A 84 -0.23 -6.74 13.05
CA ARG A 84 1.17 -6.71 12.56
C ARG A 84 1.33 -5.91 11.28
N ILE A 85 0.99 -4.64 11.38
CA ILE A 85 1.04 -3.71 10.24
C ILE A 85 2.47 -3.25 10.06
N LYS A 86 3.12 -3.78 9.02
CA LYS A 86 4.41 -3.26 8.55
C LYS A 86 4.12 -1.98 7.76
N ALA A 87 4.47 -0.84 8.35
CA ALA A 87 4.24 0.47 7.75
C ALA A 87 4.99 0.65 6.42
N ALA A 88 4.46 1.53 5.59
CA ALA A 88 4.93 1.76 4.23
C ALA A 88 5.44 3.21 4.11
N GLY A 89 6.73 3.39 4.30
CA GLY A 89 7.38 4.69 4.17
C GLY A 89 7.51 5.40 5.51
N ILE A 90 8.75 5.59 5.95
CA ILE A 90 9.10 6.42 7.09
C ILE A 90 9.95 7.57 6.56
N SER A 91 9.49 8.79 6.80
CA SER A 91 10.23 10.02 6.50
C SER A 91 10.59 10.72 7.80
N PHE A 92 11.79 11.30 7.85
CA PHE A 92 12.28 11.97 9.04
C PHE A 92 12.52 13.44 8.76
N THR A 93 12.06 14.28 9.68
CA THR A 93 12.40 15.70 9.68
C THR A 93 13.45 15.91 10.77
N GLY A 94 14.72 16.14 10.41
CA GLY A 94 15.77 16.38 11.42
C GLY A 94 17.19 15.90 11.10
N GLY A 95 17.47 15.31 9.93
CA GLY A 95 18.84 15.07 9.46
C GLY A 95 19.66 13.98 10.19
N ALA A 96 19.06 13.16 11.05
CA ALA A 96 19.77 12.07 11.71
C ALA A 96 20.02 10.86 10.76
N PRO A 97 21.16 10.15 10.89
CA PRO A 97 21.39 8.87 10.23
C PRO A 97 20.67 7.75 10.98
N LEU A 98 19.80 6.98 10.30
CA LEU A 98 18.70 6.27 10.97
C LEU A 98 18.53 4.80 10.57
N ALA A 99 19.50 4.15 9.92
CA ALA A 99 19.29 2.78 9.44
C ALA A 99 18.85 1.80 10.55
N GLU A 100 19.51 1.84 11.72
CA GLU A 100 19.13 0.98 12.86
C GLU A 100 17.89 1.48 13.62
N ASP A 101 17.68 2.79 13.67
CA ASP A 101 16.54 3.39 14.36
C ASP A 101 15.24 3.24 13.57
N ILE A 102 15.31 3.22 12.23
CA ILE A 102 14.20 2.87 11.33
C ILE A 102 13.66 1.49 11.66
N VAL A 103 14.53 0.49 11.79
CA VAL A 103 14.13 -0.89 12.09
C VAL A 103 13.41 -0.96 13.45
N LYS A 104 13.88 -0.22 14.45
CA LYS A 104 13.22 -0.15 15.77
C LYS A 104 11.85 0.53 15.69
N ILE A 105 11.73 1.61 14.92
CA ILE A 105 10.48 2.32 14.71
C ILE A 105 9.47 1.42 13.97
N GLU A 106 9.89 0.75 12.90
CA GLU A 106 9.05 -0.20 12.15
C GLU A 106 8.56 -1.35 13.04
N ALA A 107 9.46 -1.95 13.83
CA ALA A 107 9.11 -3.01 14.76
C ALA A 107 8.07 -2.53 15.79
N LYS A 108 8.29 -1.35 16.39
CA LYS A 108 7.38 -0.78 17.38
C LYS A 108 6.01 -0.44 16.80
N ILE A 109 5.96 0.10 15.59
CA ILE A 109 4.72 0.36 14.86
C ILE A 109 3.99 -0.96 14.58
N SER A 110 4.71 -1.97 14.09
CA SER A 110 4.14 -3.29 13.78
C SER A 110 3.52 -3.97 15.01
N ASP A 111 4.16 -3.86 16.17
CA ASP A 111 3.67 -4.48 17.41
C ASP A 111 2.44 -3.77 17.99
N SER A 112 2.29 -2.47 17.74
CA SER A 112 1.23 -1.66 18.36
C SER A 112 0.08 -1.32 17.41
N ALA A 113 0.11 -1.75 16.14
CA ALA A 113 -0.89 -1.40 15.13
C ALA A 113 -1.88 -2.52 14.79
N GLU A 114 -3.16 -2.20 14.73
CA GLU A 114 -4.27 -3.06 14.32
C GLU A 114 -5.17 -2.35 13.31
N LEU A 115 -5.56 -3.04 12.24
CA LEU A 115 -6.60 -2.59 11.32
C LEU A 115 -7.90 -3.30 11.67
N VAL A 116 -8.97 -2.53 11.89
CA VAL A 116 -10.31 -3.00 12.15
C VAL A 116 -11.22 -2.60 10.98
N VAL A 117 -11.86 -3.57 10.36
CA VAL A 117 -12.81 -3.38 9.24
C VAL A 117 -14.19 -3.80 9.72
N LYS A 118 -15.18 -2.92 9.64
CA LYS A 118 -16.55 -3.19 10.08
C LYS A 118 -17.48 -3.48 8.92
N ASP A 119 -18.48 -4.33 9.21
CA ASP A 119 -19.45 -4.84 8.23
C ASP A 119 -18.73 -5.31 6.95
N TYR A 120 -17.81 -6.24 7.16
CA TYR A 120 -16.88 -6.66 6.12
C TYR A 120 -17.47 -7.73 5.21
N ARG A 121 -17.03 -7.73 3.96
CA ARG A 121 -17.21 -8.79 2.98
C ARG A 121 -15.87 -9.13 2.37
N ILE A 122 -15.57 -10.42 2.31
CA ILE A 122 -14.38 -10.93 1.65
C ILE A 122 -14.79 -11.51 0.31
N THR A 123 -14.10 -11.07 -0.73
CA THR A 123 -14.28 -11.60 -2.08
C THR A 123 -12.92 -12.00 -2.66
N ARG A 124 -12.89 -13.13 -3.37
CA ARG A 124 -11.68 -13.70 -3.96
C ARG A 124 -11.90 -14.01 -5.43
N MET A 125 -10.87 -13.78 -6.24
CA MET A 125 -10.81 -14.24 -7.62
C MET A 125 -10.56 -15.76 -7.66
N ARG A 126 -11.44 -16.49 -8.33
CA ARG A 126 -11.27 -17.92 -8.64
C ARG A 126 -10.19 -18.06 -9.70
N SER A 127 -9.24 -18.98 -9.50
CA SER A 127 -8.26 -19.38 -10.54
C SER A 127 -7.64 -18.21 -11.32
N PRO A 128 -6.94 -17.28 -10.63
CA PRO A 128 -6.56 -16.00 -11.20
C PRO A 128 -5.66 -16.10 -12.46
N ALA A 129 -4.77 -17.09 -12.51
CA ALA A 129 -3.96 -17.36 -13.69
C ALA A 129 -4.81 -17.82 -14.89
N LEU A 130 -5.78 -18.72 -14.68
CA LEU A 130 -6.66 -19.20 -15.74
C LEU A 130 -7.53 -18.07 -16.29
N ASN A 131 -8.08 -17.24 -15.41
CA ASN A 131 -8.86 -16.08 -15.83
C ASN A 131 -8.01 -15.10 -16.64
N PHE A 132 -6.75 -14.89 -16.26
CA PHE A 132 -5.86 -14.02 -17.02
C PHE A 132 -5.50 -14.60 -18.39
N ILE A 133 -5.27 -15.92 -18.48
CA ILE A 133 -5.09 -16.63 -19.76
C ILE A 133 -6.34 -16.44 -20.64
N GLN A 134 -7.53 -16.63 -20.08
CA GLN A 134 -8.79 -16.45 -20.80
C GLN A 134 -8.95 -15.01 -21.29
N LEU A 135 -8.63 -14.02 -20.46
CA LEU A 135 -8.65 -12.61 -20.82
C LEU A 135 -7.72 -12.31 -22.00
N ILE A 136 -6.46 -12.76 -21.93
CA ILE A 136 -5.47 -12.57 -22.99
C ILE A 136 -5.95 -13.21 -24.30
N ASN A 137 -6.49 -14.43 -24.23
CA ASN A 137 -6.95 -15.15 -25.41
C ASN A 137 -8.21 -14.54 -26.03
N ALA A 138 -9.11 -14.00 -25.23
CA ALA A 138 -10.32 -13.31 -25.69
C ALA A 138 -10.03 -11.86 -26.18
N SER A 139 -8.84 -11.32 -25.90
CA SER A 139 -8.51 -9.94 -26.24
C SER A 139 -8.22 -9.72 -27.73
N THR A 140 -8.67 -8.58 -28.25
CA THR A 140 -8.37 -8.14 -29.62
C THR A 140 -6.89 -7.76 -29.77
N PRO A 141 -6.34 -7.67 -31.00
CA PRO A 141 -4.98 -7.20 -31.23
C PRO A 141 -4.69 -5.83 -30.59
N GLU A 142 -5.66 -4.90 -30.62
CA GLU A 142 -5.54 -3.56 -30.03
C GLU A 142 -5.46 -3.64 -28.50
N GLN A 143 -6.32 -4.44 -27.88
CA GLN A 143 -6.27 -4.69 -26.43
C GLN A 143 -4.96 -5.36 -26.03
N LYS A 144 -4.45 -6.28 -26.86
CA LYS A 144 -3.14 -6.92 -26.64
C LYS A 144 -1.98 -5.92 -26.72
N ALA A 145 -2.07 -4.93 -27.59
CA ALA A 145 -1.12 -3.84 -27.67
C ALA A 145 -1.19 -2.91 -26.45
N VAL A 146 -2.40 -2.55 -25.99
CA VAL A 146 -2.61 -1.76 -24.74
C VAL A 146 -2.03 -2.48 -23.53
N MET A 147 -2.24 -3.79 -23.43
CA MET A 147 -1.65 -4.63 -22.39
C MET A 147 -0.13 -4.80 -22.55
N GLN A 148 0.47 -4.36 -23.64
CA GLN A 148 1.88 -4.58 -23.99
C GLN A 148 2.28 -6.06 -24.00
N LEU A 149 1.35 -6.96 -24.36
CA LEU A 149 1.57 -8.41 -24.30
C LEU A 149 2.78 -8.91 -25.12
N PRO A 150 3.02 -8.42 -26.36
CA PRO A 150 4.20 -8.85 -27.12
C PRO A 150 5.51 -8.52 -26.41
N GLU A 151 5.61 -7.34 -25.79
CA GLU A 151 6.79 -6.92 -25.04
C GLU A 151 6.89 -7.65 -23.70
N ALA A 152 5.77 -7.85 -23.01
CA ALA A 152 5.72 -8.58 -21.74
C ALA A 152 6.11 -10.06 -21.90
N ALA A 153 5.79 -10.66 -23.05
CA ALA A 153 6.05 -12.06 -23.32
C ALA A 153 7.48 -12.36 -23.83
N LYS A 154 8.30 -11.34 -24.09
CA LYS A 154 9.70 -11.52 -24.50
C LYS A 154 10.51 -12.22 -23.40
N PRO A 155 11.50 -13.05 -23.77
CA PRO A 155 12.47 -13.57 -22.82
C PRO A 155 13.10 -12.42 -22.01
N ARG A 156 13.09 -12.54 -20.69
CA ARG A 156 13.64 -11.54 -19.74
C ARG A 156 12.95 -10.17 -19.77
N SER A 157 11.72 -10.07 -20.25
CA SER A 157 10.94 -8.83 -20.13
C SER A 157 10.87 -8.35 -18.67
N PRO A 158 11.03 -7.05 -18.38
CA PRO A 158 10.84 -6.50 -17.04
C PRO A 158 9.36 -6.32 -16.69
N LEU A 159 8.45 -6.52 -17.64
CA LEU A 159 7.03 -6.30 -17.43
C LEU A 159 6.40 -7.45 -16.64
N ARG A 160 5.62 -7.09 -15.62
CA ARG A 160 4.83 -8.00 -14.79
C ARG A 160 3.41 -7.51 -14.73
N TYR A 161 2.46 -8.42 -14.76
CA TYR A 161 1.06 -8.10 -14.54
C TYR A 161 0.73 -8.27 -13.07
N VAL A 162 0.10 -7.26 -12.47
CA VAL A 162 -0.31 -7.30 -11.08
C VAL A 162 -1.83 -7.29 -11.03
N ILE A 163 -2.43 -8.25 -10.33
CA ILE A 163 -3.88 -8.34 -10.21
C ILE A 163 -4.29 -8.36 -8.74
N VAL A 164 -5.34 -7.59 -8.41
CA VAL A 164 -6.05 -7.70 -7.14
C VAL A 164 -6.87 -9.00 -7.14
N ASN A 165 -6.39 -10.03 -6.45
CA ASN A 165 -7.01 -11.37 -6.46
C ASN A 165 -7.86 -11.68 -5.22
N TRP A 166 -7.77 -10.84 -4.19
CA TRP A 166 -8.54 -10.96 -2.97
C TRP A 166 -8.74 -9.56 -2.38
N ALA A 167 -9.94 -9.30 -1.85
CA ALA A 167 -10.22 -8.06 -1.15
C ALA A 167 -11.15 -8.32 0.03
N ALA A 168 -10.81 -7.75 1.18
CA ALA A 168 -11.75 -7.47 2.25
C ALA A 168 -12.25 -6.05 2.06
N THR A 169 -13.53 -5.92 1.71
CA THR A 169 -14.23 -4.63 1.69
C THR A 169 -15.03 -4.47 2.97
N GLY A 170 -15.22 -3.24 3.42
CA GLY A 170 -16.07 -2.95 4.57
C GLY A 170 -16.84 -1.65 4.40
N LYS A 171 -17.81 -1.43 5.29
CA LYS A 171 -18.46 -0.13 5.42
C LYS A 171 -17.62 0.87 6.18
N GLU A 172 -16.69 0.40 7.01
CA GLU A 172 -15.74 1.25 7.73
C GLU A 172 -14.43 0.48 7.86
N ALA A 173 -13.30 1.18 7.79
CA ALA A 173 -11.99 0.66 8.15
C ALA A 173 -11.28 1.67 9.05
N GLU A 174 -10.60 1.19 10.08
CA GLU A 174 -9.95 2.00 11.10
C GLU A 174 -8.60 1.39 11.46
N LEU A 175 -7.53 2.18 11.34
CA LEU A 175 -6.20 1.82 11.79
C LEU A 175 -6.00 2.34 13.23
N ARG A 176 -5.85 1.42 14.19
CA ARG A 176 -5.69 1.68 15.61
C ARG A 176 -4.25 1.42 16.05
N PHE A 177 -3.74 2.27 16.94
CA PHE A 177 -2.49 2.03 17.66
C PHE A 177 -2.79 1.86 19.15
N GLU A 178 -2.19 0.86 19.81
CA GLU A 178 -2.35 0.63 21.25
C GLU A 178 -2.05 1.95 22.01
N GLN A 179 -3.05 2.44 22.74
CA GLN A 179 -3.12 3.69 23.54
C GLN A 179 -3.59 4.99 22.87
N SER A 180 -3.89 5.03 21.56
CA SER A 180 -4.47 6.22 20.93
C SER A 180 -5.67 5.86 20.07
N ALA A 181 -6.87 6.06 20.64
CA ALA A 181 -8.17 5.78 20.03
C ALA A 181 -8.67 6.89 19.09
N SER A 182 -7.79 7.76 18.59
CA SER A 182 -8.19 8.90 17.76
C SER A 182 -7.31 9.02 16.53
N ALA A 183 -7.94 9.40 15.42
CA ALA A 183 -7.47 9.38 14.02
C ALA A 183 -6.23 10.23 13.69
N SER A 184 -5.41 10.57 14.69
CA SER A 184 -4.09 11.16 14.61
C SER A 184 -3.29 10.72 15.83
N GLY A 185 -2.71 9.52 15.78
CA GLY A 185 -1.85 9.02 16.84
C GLY A 185 -0.50 9.72 16.80
N LYS A 186 -0.12 10.42 17.86
CA LYS A 186 1.29 10.70 18.14
C LYS A 186 1.69 9.83 19.30
N PHE A 187 2.79 9.09 19.19
CA PHE A 187 3.34 8.40 20.34
C PHE A 187 4.86 8.56 20.40
N PRO A 188 5.41 8.68 21.62
CA PRO A 188 6.85 8.79 21.82
C PRO A 188 7.52 7.45 21.55
N ILE A 189 8.67 7.50 20.88
CA ILE A 189 9.62 6.37 20.80
C ILE A 189 10.96 6.84 21.38
N ARG A 190 11.55 5.99 22.22
CA ARG A 190 12.93 6.16 22.70
C ARG A 190 13.90 5.54 21.70
N LEU A 191 14.73 6.38 21.10
CA LEU A 191 15.84 6.00 20.22
C LEU A 191 17.17 6.12 20.98
N ALA A 192 18.24 5.58 20.41
CA ALA A 192 19.58 5.77 20.97
C ALA A 192 20.01 7.25 20.94
N SER A 193 19.45 8.03 20.02
CA SER A 193 19.70 9.46 19.80
C SER A 193 18.81 10.39 20.65
N GLY A 194 17.89 9.85 21.47
CA GLY A 194 16.95 10.62 22.29
C GLY A 194 15.50 10.18 22.11
N GLU A 195 14.55 11.05 22.48
CA GLU A 195 13.13 10.79 22.25
C GLU A 195 12.68 11.39 20.91
N ALA A 196 11.93 10.63 20.12
CA ALA A 196 11.32 11.05 18.88
C ALA A 196 9.80 10.90 18.96
N GLN A 197 9.06 11.80 18.31
CA GLN A 197 7.61 11.68 18.17
C GLN A 197 7.29 11.06 16.81
N VAL A 198 6.57 9.94 16.83
CA VAL A 198 6.03 9.35 15.61
C VAL A 198 4.69 9.98 15.31
N GLU A 199 4.58 10.56 14.13
CA GLU A 199 3.39 11.16 13.54
C GLU A 199 3.04 10.38 12.28
N PHE A 200 1.75 10.27 11.94
CA PHE A 200 1.33 9.63 10.70
C PHE A 200 0.96 10.72 9.69
N LYS A 201 1.57 10.69 8.49
CA LYS A 201 1.18 11.58 7.39
C LYS A 201 -0.08 11.04 6.76
N ASN A 202 -0.91 11.98 6.30
CA ASN A 202 -2.18 11.74 5.64
C ASN A 202 -3.24 11.13 6.57
N LEU A 203 -4.36 11.84 6.64
CA LEU A 203 -5.64 11.41 7.18
C LEU A 203 -6.27 10.25 6.34
N SER A 204 -5.49 9.31 5.78
CA SER A 204 -5.95 8.32 4.79
C SER A 204 -6.76 7.16 5.38
N THR A 205 -7.22 7.28 6.62
CA THR A 205 -8.28 6.42 7.19
C THR A 205 -9.19 7.23 8.11
N GLN A 206 -9.71 8.38 7.63
CA GLN A 206 -11.01 8.81 8.13
C GLN A 206 -12.03 7.76 7.69
N SER A 207 -12.77 7.22 8.65
CA SER A 207 -13.88 6.26 8.47
C SER A 207 -14.47 6.33 7.06
N PHE A 208 -14.13 5.37 6.21
CA PHE A 208 -14.69 5.34 4.88
C PHE A 208 -16.08 4.74 4.95
N LYS A 209 -17.10 5.57 5.19
CA LYS A 209 -18.48 5.14 5.05
C LYS A 209 -18.84 5.09 3.57
N ASN A 210 -18.97 3.87 3.06
CA ASN A 210 -19.72 3.64 1.84
C ASN A 210 -21.04 2.97 2.23
N ASP A 211 -22.15 3.71 2.10
CA ASP A 211 -23.49 3.19 2.42
C ASP A 211 -23.92 2.08 1.45
N ASN A 212 -23.22 1.93 0.31
CA ASN A 212 -23.41 0.83 -0.62
C ASN A 212 -22.47 -0.35 -0.28
N LEU A 213 -23.02 -1.32 0.46
CA LEU A 213 -22.38 -2.60 0.79
C LEU A 213 -21.92 -3.41 -0.44
N GLU A 214 -22.53 -3.19 -1.62
CA GLU A 214 -22.17 -3.96 -2.81
C GLU A 214 -20.80 -3.54 -3.36
N GLN A 215 -20.39 -2.29 -3.14
CA GLN A 215 -19.08 -1.78 -3.57
C GLN A 215 -18.10 -1.66 -2.40
N GLY A 216 -18.56 -1.26 -1.21
CA GLY A 216 -17.75 -1.12 0.00
C GLY A 216 -16.52 -0.23 -0.20
N VAL A 217 -15.65 -0.15 0.81
CA VAL A 217 -14.29 0.38 0.64
C VAL A 217 -13.32 -0.79 0.75
N PRO A 218 -12.45 -1.04 -0.25
CA PRO A 218 -11.42 -2.04 -0.11
C PRO A 218 -10.54 -1.62 1.07
N ALA A 219 -10.46 -2.44 2.10
CA ALA A 219 -9.68 -2.14 3.30
C ALA A 219 -8.37 -2.91 3.28
N ILE A 220 -8.43 -4.18 2.85
CA ILE A 220 -7.26 -5.02 2.60
C ILE A 220 -7.40 -5.67 1.23
N ILE A 221 -6.31 -5.69 0.48
CA ILE A 221 -6.21 -6.42 -0.77
C ILE A 221 -5.04 -7.40 -0.76
N GLN A 222 -5.14 -8.48 -1.54
CA GLN A 222 -3.98 -9.27 -1.94
C GLN A 222 -3.73 -9.06 -3.42
N LEU A 223 -2.45 -8.94 -3.74
CA LEU A 223 -1.96 -8.81 -5.09
C LEU A 223 -1.34 -10.14 -5.51
N LYS A 224 -1.56 -10.50 -6.77
CA LYS A 224 -0.78 -11.53 -7.45
C LYS A 224 0.03 -10.94 -8.57
N VAL A 225 1.24 -11.45 -8.73
CA VAL A 225 2.17 -11.05 -9.78
C VAL A 225 2.27 -12.17 -10.80
N PHE A 226 2.07 -11.82 -12.06
CA PHE A 226 2.12 -12.75 -13.17
C PHE A 226 3.17 -12.32 -14.19
N GLN A 227 3.88 -13.31 -14.72
CA GLN A 227 4.70 -13.15 -15.91
C GLN A 227 4.00 -13.85 -17.08
N VAL A 228 3.90 -13.14 -18.20
CA VAL A 228 3.41 -13.71 -19.44
C VAL A 228 4.58 -14.27 -20.24
N GLY A 229 4.38 -15.39 -20.91
CA GLY A 229 5.30 -15.97 -21.88
C GLY A 229 4.57 -16.41 -23.15
N ILE A 230 5.31 -16.96 -24.11
CA ILE A 230 4.76 -17.57 -25.32
C ILE A 230 5.06 -19.08 -25.28
N GLU A 231 4.04 -19.91 -25.47
CA GLU A 231 4.17 -21.33 -25.79
C GLU A 231 3.83 -21.53 -27.26
N GLN A 232 4.72 -22.23 -27.97
CA GLN A 232 4.59 -22.42 -29.41
C GLN A 232 3.49 -23.45 -29.71
N ARG A 233 2.43 -23.02 -30.41
CA ARG A 233 1.35 -23.88 -30.91
C ARG A 233 1.27 -23.82 -32.42
N SER A 234 0.68 -24.87 -33.01
CA SER A 234 0.56 -25.09 -34.45
C SER A 234 -0.26 -24.02 -35.18
N ASP A 235 -1.01 -23.18 -34.45
CA ASP A 235 -1.85 -22.08 -34.95
C ASP A 235 -1.19 -20.69 -34.77
N GLY A 236 0.02 -20.61 -34.21
CA GLY A 236 0.88 -19.44 -34.32
C GLY A 236 1.05 -18.58 -33.06
N SER A 237 0.32 -18.79 -31.96
CA SER A 237 0.74 -18.31 -30.62
C SER A 237 -0.21 -18.79 -29.52
N PHE A 238 0.34 -19.11 -28.36
CA PHE A 238 -0.43 -19.14 -27.12
C PHE A 238 0.34 -18.45 -26.00
N PHE A 239 -0.33 -17.58 -25.25
CA PHE A 239 0.28 -16.94 -24.09
C PHE A 239 0.23 -17.87 -22.88
N THR A 240 1.36 -18.04 -22.20
CA THR A 240 1.41 -18.67 -20.89
C THR A 240 1.37 -17.60 -19.81
N VAL A 241 0.79 -17.94 -18.66
CA VAL A 241 0.74 -17.07 -17.48
C VAL A 241 1.34 -17.84 -16.33
N ASN A 242 2.47 -17.37 -15.83
CA ASN A 242 3.17 -17.96 -14.70
C ASN A 242 2.95 -17.07 -13.47
N ASP A 243 2.43 -17.66 -12.39
CA ASP A 243 2.37 -17.00 -11.09
C ASP A 243 3.79 -16.82 -10.56
N GLN A 244 4.11 -15.60 -10.14
CA GLN A 244 5.42 -15.16 -9.68
C GLN A 244 5.32 -14.44 -8.32
N SER A 245 4.17 -14.52 -7.66
CA SER A 245 3.87 -13.73 -6.46
C SER A 245 4.93 -13.92 -5.35
N ASP A 246 5.37 -15.16 -5.09
CA ASP A 246 6.34 -15.46 -4.04
C ASP A 246 7.70 -14.75 -4.24
N ASN A 247 8.10 -14.53 -5.49
CA ASN A 247 9.39 -13.92 -5.82
C ASN A 247 9.34 -12.38 -5.84
N TRP A 248 8.15 -11.81 -6.02
CA TRP A 248 8.01 -10.40 -6.40
C TRP A 248 7.18 -9.56 -5.44
N ASN A 249 6.43 -10.16 -4.51
CA ASN A 249 5.57 -9.41 -3.59
C ASN A 249 6.34 -8.36 -2.77
N GLU A 250 7.53 -8.68 -2.27
CA GLU A 250 8.35 -7.69 -1.53
C GLU A 250 8.83 -6.53 -2.41
N GLN A 251 9.22 -6.82 -3.65
CA GLN A 251 9.68 -5.81 -4.59
C GLN A 251 8.51 -4.92 -5.06
N LEU A 252 7.34 -5.51 -5.28
CA LEU A 252 6.11 -4.80 -5.61
C LEU A 252 5.69 -3.86 -4.48
N LEU A 253 5.81 -4.29 -3.22
CA LEU A 253 5.56 -3.42 -2.08
C LEU A 253 6.51 -2.21 -2.05
N ARG A 254 7.78 -2.39 -2.43
CA ARG A 254 8.72 -1.28 -2.59
C ARG A 254 8.33 -0.36 -3.75
N ALA A 255 7.82 -0.91 -4.85
CA ALA A 255 7.29 -0.15 -5.98
C ALA A 255 6.15 0.78 -5.59
N LEU A 256 5.16 0.23 -4.87
CA LEU A 256 3.98 0.96 -4.44
C LEU A 256 4.32 2.13 -3.50
N ARG A 257 5.39 1.99 -2.70
CA ARG A 257 5.89 3.03 -1.77
C ARG A 257 6.63 4.18 -2.44
N ALA A 258 7.14 4.00 -3.66
CA ALA A 258 7.93 5.00 -4.35
C ALA A 258 7.09 5.97 -5.20
N ARG A 259 5.76 5.78 -5.24
CA ARG A 259 4.79 6.66 -5.91
C ARG A 259 4.36 7.80 -4.99
#